data_AF-A0AAW2X1G6-F1
#
_entry.id   AF-A0AAW2X1G6-F1
#
_cell.length_a   1.000
_cell.length_b   1.000
_cell.length_c   1.000
_cell.angle_alpha   90.00
_cell.angle_beta   90.00
_cell.angle_gamma   90.00
#
_symmetry.space_group_name_H-M   'P 1'
#
loop_
_entity.id
_entity.type
_entity.pdbx_description
1 polymer ?
#
loop_
_entity_poly.entity_id
_entity_poly.type
_entity_poly.pdbx_seq_one_letter_code
_entity_poly.pdbx_strand_id
1 'polypeptide(L)'
;MMQMDPNYRPSQVDEDTSRSRALPFAGSDLVLSPSQWSSHVVGKISSWIDLDSEDGTLRKDSEIALKQELAWASHLSLQACLLPTPKGTSCANYAKCLNQILQNLGSMQLWLRIPLEKSENDAEASNSDYMGEGHTDSWELWNSFRLICEHHSQLAVALDILSSLPSASSVGRWFGEPVRAAIINTNSFLTNARGYPCLSKRHQRLTTAFFDHSIQVVISGQPVHSVPVGASGANADDHVEGGWRHPLKAYLDYIAFLYQKMDPLPEQERFELGYRDYLQSPLQPLMDNLEAQTYETFEKDTVKYSQYQRAVAKALVDRVPDENASAVTTVLMVVGAGRGPLVRASLQAAEETERKLKIYAVEKNPNAVVTLHSLVKLEGWEDIVTIVSSDMRNWDAPERADILVSELLGSFGDNELSPECLDGAQRFLKEDGISIPSSYMSFIQPVTACKLYNDIKSHKDLVHFETAYVVKLHRVARLAHTQPVFTFTHPEYSAKSSNQRYKKLHFDIPSDTGSTLIHETGVKHGTGAGFAGYFDATLYKDVHLGIEPSTATPNMFSWFPIFFPLRAPICVQPGTPLEVHFWRCCGSTKVPYSPHLVPVFEYDLDFDFVVLCPK
;
A
#
# COMPACT_ATOMS: atom_id res chain seq x y z
N MET A 1 36.99 1.58 19.06
CA MET A 1 36.28 2.71 18.43
C MET A 1 36.67 3.97 19.19
N MET A 2 37.45 4.85 18.59
CA MET A 2 37.55 6.22 19.10
C MET A 2 36.23 6.91 18.71
N GLN A 3 35.32 7.10 19.67
CA GLN A 3 34.35 8.18 19.55
C GLN A 3 35.16 9.48 19.57
N MET A 4 34.85 10.43 18.68
CA MET A 4 35.45 11.77 18.72
C MET A 4 35.35 12.32 20.16
N ASP A 5 36.45 12.89 20.66
CA ASP A 5 36.50 13.48 22.00
C ASP A 5 35.30 14.44 22.17
N PRO A 6 34.46 14.30 23.21
CA PRO A 6 33.35 15.22 23.46
C PRO A 6 33.79 16.69 23.60
N ASN A 7 35.09 16.93 23.85
CA ASN A 7 35.71 18.25 23.91
C ASN A 7 36.27 18.72 22.56
N TYR A 8 36.08 17.97 21.48
CA TYR A 8 36.43 18.41 20.13
C TYR A 8 35.55 19.63 19.76
N ARG A 9 36.21 20.78 19.54
CA ARG A 9 35.60 22.07 19.22
C ARG A 9 36.17 22.58 17.89
N PRO A 10 35.72 22.05 16.74
CA PRO A 10 36.27 22.42 15.44
C PRO A 10 36.13 23.91 15.10
N SER A 11 35.15 24.62 15.66
CA SER A 11 34.96 26.07 15.50
C SER A 11 35.96 26.93 16.25
N GLN A 12 36.70 26.36 17.21
CA GLN A 12 37.71 27.05 18.03
C GLN A 12 39.15 26.77 17.55
N VAL A 13 39.33 26.03 16.47
CA VAL A 13 40.64 25.75 15.87
C VAL A 13 41.05 26.95 15.01
N ASP A 14 42.08 27.68 15.44
CA ASP A 14 42.61 28.86 14.74
C ASP A 14 43.10 28.50 13.32
N GLU A 15 42.68 29.26 12.29
CA GLU A 15 43.11 29.04 10.89
C GLU A 15 44.64 29.04 10.73
N ASP A 16 45.35 29.85 11.55
CA ASP A 16 46.80 30.01 11.53
C ASP A 16 47.58 28.82 12.14
N THR A 17 46.99 28.05 13.06
CA THR A 17 47.65 26.85 13.64
C THR A 17 47.42 25.58 12.83
N SER A 18 46.40 25.55 11.95
CA SER A 18 46.03 24.38 11.13
C SER A 18 47.10 23.94 10.12
N ARG A 19 48.00 24.83 9.70
CA ARG A 19 49.00 24.55 8.65
C ARG A 19 50.14 23.63 9.09
N SER A 20 50.29 23.31 10.37
CA SER A 20 51.52 22.66 10.87
C SER A 20 51.40 21.23 11.40
N ARG A 21 50.19 20.67 11.64
CA ARG A 21 49.96 19.24 11.93
C ARG A 21 48.46 18.94 12.11
N ALA A 22 47.78 18.51 11.04
CA ALA A 22 46.43 17.95 11.16
C ALA A 22 46.54 16.51 11.68
N LEU A 23 46.03 16.24 12.89
CA LEU A 23 45.87 14.87 13.38
C LEU A 23 44.68 14.21 12.65
N PRO A 24 44.73 12.89 12.39
CA PRO A 24 43.59 12.19 11.79
C PRO A 24 42.39 12.24 12.74
N PHE A 25 41.23 12.68 12.23
CA PHE A 25 39.99 12.77 13.01
C PHE A 25 39.22 11.44 13.06
N ALA A 26 39.58 10.47 12.20
CA ALA A 26 38.94 9.15 12.11
C ALA A 26 39.97 8.02 11.94
N GLY A 27 39.55 6.77 12.13
CA GLY A 27 40.36 5.60 11.78
C GLY A 27 40.55 5.46 10.27
N SER A 28 41.61 4.76 9.84
CA SER A 28 41.91 4.56 8.42
C SER A 28 40.88 3.63 7.75
N ASP A 29 40.52 3.99 6.52
CA ASP A 29 39.77 3.19 5.55
C ASP A 29 40.44 1.83 5.25
N LEU A 30 41.78 1.74 5.37
CA LEU A 30 42.56 0.52 5.09
C LEU A 30 42.25 -0.67 6.02
N VAL A 31 41.45 -0.47 7.08
CA VAL A 31 41.06 -1.53 8.01
C VAL A 31 40.14 -2.56 7.36
N LEU A 32 39.35 -2.15 6.35
CA LEU A 32 38.49 -3.05 5.57
C LEU A 32 38.68 -2.76 4.08
N SER A 33 38.34 -3.72 3.23
CA SER A 33 38.30 -3.44 1.79
C SER A 33 37.16 -2.44 1.47
N PRO A 34 37.26 -1.69 0.35
CA PRO A 34 36.16 -0.85 -0.11
C PRO A 34 34.84 -1.62 -0.30
N SER A 35 34.92 -2.88 -0.76
CA SER A 35 33.74 -3.74 -0.90
C SER A 35 33.11 -4.09 0.44
N GLN A 36 33.90 -4.31 1.50
CA GLN A 36 33.39 -4.57 2.84
C GLN A 36 32.72 -3.33 3.45
N TRP A 37 33.35 -2.14 3.34
CA TRP A 37 32.73 -0.88 3.78
C TRP A 37 31.37 -0.64 3.12
N SER A 38 31.33 -0.78 1.79
CA SER A 38 30.13 -0.53 0.99
C SER A 38 29.03 -1.58 1.12
N SER A 39 29.25 -2.73 1.76
CA SER A 39 28.23 -3.79 1.86
C SER A 39 27.90 -4.25 3.28
N HIS A 40 28.81 -4.08 4.24
CA HIS A 40 28.66 -4.59 5.60
C HIS A 40 28.56 -3.49 6.66
N VAL A 41 28.83 -2.22 6.32
CA VAL A 41 28.92 -1.14 7.29
C VAL A 41 27.87 -0.06 7.04
N VAL A 42 27.12 0.25 8.09
CA VAL A 42 26.26 1.43 8.18
C VAL A 42 26.94 2.43 9.11
N GLY A 43 27.14 3.66 8.63
CA GLY A 43 27.74 4.72 9.43
C GLY A 43 26.84 5.12 10.60
N LYS A 44 27.42 5.59 11.70
CA LYS A 44 26.67 6.15 12.82
C LYS A 44 27.26 7.49 13.18
N ILE A 45 26.45 8.54 13.01
CA ILE A 45 26.84 9.90 13.33
C ILE A 45 26.97 10.05 14.85
N SER A 46 27.97 10.82 15.28
CA SER A 46 28.31 11.01 16.68
C SER A 46 27.13 11.54 17.49
N SER A 47 26.86 10.92 18.65
CA SER A 47 25.68 11.21 19.47
C SER A 47 25.74 12.56 20.19
N TRP A 48 26.92 13.20 20.27
CA TRP A 48 27.06 14.52 20.90
C TRP A 48 26.57 15.65 19.99
N ILE A 49 26.52 15.44 18.67
CA ILE A 49 26.07 16.43 17.70
C ILE A 49 24.64 16.87 18.06
N ASP A 50 24.46 18.18 18.15
CA ASP A 50 23.20 18.83 18.46
C ASP A 50 23.10 20.16 17.71
N LEU A 51 22.40 20.11 16.59
CA LEU A 51 22.24 21.25 15.69
C LEU A 51 21.16 22.21 16.16
N ASP A 52 20.32 21.82 17.12
CA ASP A 52 19.28 22.67 17.69
C ASP A 52 19.65 23.16 19.10
N SER A 53 20.89 22.90 19.55
CA SER A 53 21.42 23.42 20.82
C SER A 53 21.29 24.94 20.94
N GLU A 54 20.87 25.41 22.10
CA GLU A 54 20.83 26.84 22.47
C GLU A 54 22.24 27.46 22.49
N ASP A 55 23.26 26.68 22.86
CA ASP A 55 24.66 27.09 22.77
C ASP A 55 25.08 27.22 21.29
N GLY A 56 25.33 28.46 20.88
CA GLY A 56 25.74 28.81 19.51
C GLY A 56 27.10 28.25 19.09
N THR A 57 28.01 27.98 20.03
CA THR A 57 29.30 27.33 19.73
C THR A 57 29.08 25.86 19.45
N LEU A 58 28.37 25.14 20.34
CA LEU A 58 28.02 23.73 20.13
C LEU A 58 27.25 23.52 18.82
N ARG A 59 26.34 24.45 18.48
CA ARG A 59 25.58 24.40 17.22
C ARG A 59 26.48 24.50 15.99
N LYS A 60 27.44 25.43 15.98
CA LYS A 60 28.44 25.55 14.89
C LYS A 60 29.35 24.34 14.82
N ASP A 61 29.83 23.84 15.96
CA ASP A 61 30.67 22.65 16.02
C ASP A 61 29.93 21.42 15.49
N SER A 62 28.67 21.28 15.85
CA SER A 62 27.78 20.22 15.37
C SER A 62 27.59 20.28 13.85
N GLU A 63 27.46 21.47 13.27
CA GLU A 63 27.34 21.65 11.82
C GLU A 63 28.61 21.23 11.07
N ILE A 64 29.78 21.63 11.59
CA ILE A 64 31.07 21.26 11.00
C ILE A 64 31.31 19.76 11.11
N ALA A 65 31.07 19.18 12.30
CA ALA A 65 31.27 17.75 12.55
C ALA A 65 30.31 16.89 11.73
N LEU A 66 29.03 17.26 11.61
CA LEU A 66 28.07 16.53 10.78
C LEU A 66 28.54 16.46 9.32
N LYS A 67 28.98 17.60 8.75
CA LYS A 67 29.49 17.66 7.37
C LYS A 67 30.75 16.81 7.22
N GLN A 68 31.67 16.87 8.19
CA GLN A 68 32.92 16.10 8.18
C GLN A 68 32.66 14.59 8.25
N GLU A 69 31.79 14.12 9.15
CA GLU A 69 31.47 12.70 9.32
C GLU A 69 30.73 12.14 8.10
N LEU A 70 29.81 12.90 7.51
CA LEU A 70 29.10 12.47 6.30
C LEU A 70 30.01 12.47 5.06
N ALA A 71 30.94 13.42 4.95
CA ALA A 71 31.94 13.41 3.89
C ALA A 71 32.86 12.19 4.01
N TRP A 72 33.26 11.82 5.23
CA TRP A 72 34.03 10.60 5.49
C TRP A 72 33.25 9.33 5.14
N ALA A 73 31.99 9.24 5.55
CA ALA A 73 31.13 8.12 5.18
C ALA A 73 30.95 7.98 3.66
N SER A 74 30.83 9.11 2.95
CA SER A 74 30.76 9.13 1.48
C SER A 74 32.07 8.64 0.85
N HIS A 75 33.23 9.04 1.40
CA HIS A 75 34.54 8.54 0.96
C HIS A 75 34.67 7.02 1.14
N LEU A 76 34.19 6.48 2.25
CA LEU A 76 34.12 5.02 2.50
C LEU A 76 33.08 4.30 1.63
N SER A 77 32.30 5.02 0.82
CA SER A 77 31.23 4.48 -0.02
C SER A 77 30.16 3.71 0.78
N LEU A 78 29.82 4.19 1.98
CA LEU A 78 28.80 3.56 2.80
C LEU A 78 27.42 3.68 2.13
N GLN A 79 26.60 2.63 2.24
CA GLN A 79 25.23 2.64 1.72
C GLN A 79 24.29 3.52 2.54
N ALA A 80 24.53 3.61 3.85
CA ALA A 80 23.68 4.39 4.75
C ALA A 80 24.43 4.94 5.97
N CYS A 81 23.90 6.02 6.54
CA CYS A 81 24.30 6.56 7.83
C CYS A 81 23.10 6.73 8.77
N LEU A 82 23.23 6.26 10.00
CA LEU A 82 22.32 6.52 11.12
C LEU A 82 22.59 7.90 11.69
N LEU A 83 21.56 8.74 11.64
CA LEU A 83 21.52 10.07 12.22
C LEU A 83 21.01 10.00 13.68
N PRO A 84 21.53 10.83 14.60
CA PRO A 84 21.00 10.91 15.96
C PRO A 84 19.54 11.39 15.97
N THR A 85 18.81 10.98 17.01
CA THR A 85 17.46 11.50 17.28
C THR A 85 17.54 12.99 17.62
N PRO A 86 16.64 13.83 17.08
CA PRO A 86 16.53 15.23 17.51
C PRO A 86 16.31 15.31 19.03
N LYS A 87 17.09 16.14 19.73
CA LYS A 87 17.09 16.22 21.20
C LYS A 87 16.18 17.31 21.77
N GLY A 88 15.89 18.33 20.98
CA GLY A 88 15.07 19.47 21.39
C GLY A 88 13.59 19.31 21.05
N THR A 89 12.78 20.26 21.53
CA THR A 89 11.37 20.42 21.14
C THR A 89 11.22 20.88 19.69
N SER A 90 12.28 21.45 19.12
CA SER A 90 12.39 21.82 17.71
C SER A 90 13.53 21.02 17.05
N CYS A 91 13.32 20.65 15.79
CA CYS A 91 14.33 20.02 14.94
C CYS A 91 14.63 20.86 13.68
N ALA A 92 14.29 22.15 13.71
CA ALA A 92 14.27 22.98 12.52
C ALA A 92 15.66 23.25 11.95
N ASN A 93 16.65 23.54 12.79
CA ASN A 93 18.01 23.79 12.32
C ASN A 93 18.67 22.49 11.86
N TYR A 94 18.43 21.38 12.58
CA TYR A 94 18.88 20.07 12.11
C TYR A 94 18.31 19.74 10.73
N ALA A 95 16.99 19.80 10.56
CA ALA A 95 16.35 19.48 9.28
C ALA A 95 16.81 20.41 8.14
N LYS A 96 17.01 21.71 8.42
CA LYS A 96 17.56 22.67 7.45
C LYS A 96 18.98 22.30 7.02
N CYS A 97 19.89 22.07 7.96
CA CYS A 97 21.27 21.67 7.67
C CYS A 97 21.30 20.36 6.89
N LEU A 98 20.46 19.40 7.27
CA LEU A 98 20.37 18.12 6.57
C LEU A 98 19.81 18.27 5.16
N ASN A 99 18.78 19.10 4.95
CA ASN A 99 18.24 19.36 3.62
C ASN A 99 19.33 19.87 2.67
N GLN A 100 20.17 20.81 3.10
CA GLN A 100 21.30 21.31 2.31
C GLN A 100 22.31 20.20 1.92
N ILE A 101 22.56 19.26 2.83
CA ILE A 101 23.44 18.13 2.57
C ILE A 101 22.79 17.14 1.61
N LEU A 102 21.50 16.85 1.78
CA LEU A 102 20.72 15.94 0.94
C LEU A 102 20.73 16.36 -0.54
N GLN A 103 20.64 17.66 -0.84
CA GLN A 103 20.71 18.18 -2.21
C GLN A 103 22.01 17.84 -2.95
N ASN A 104 23.10 17.56 -2.23
CA ASN A 104 24.42 17.28 -2.79
C ASN A 104 24.92 15.86 -2.45
N LEU A 105 24.05 15.03 -1.85
CA LEU A 105 24.43 13.69 -1.44
C LEU A 105 24.52 12.76 -2.66
N GLY A 106 25.47 11.84 -2.66
CA GLY A 106 25.62 10.80 -3.68
C GLY A 106 24.52 9.74 -3.58
N SER A 107 24.87 8.45 -3.61
CA SER A 107 23.88 7.36 -3.47
C SER A 107 23.54 6.98 -2.02
N MET A 108 24.29 7.50 -1.04
CA MET A 108 24.14 7.15 0.38
C MET A 108 22.76 7.54 0.93
N GLN A 109 22.16 6.68 1.75
CA GLN A 109 20.90 6.96 2.45
C GLN A 109 21.16 7.52 3.85
N LEU A 110 20.32 8.44 4.31
CA LEU A 110 20.38 8.95 5.68
C LEU A 110 19.16 8.45 6.46
N TRP A 111 19.42 7.73 7.55
CA TRP A 111 18.38 7.11 8.37
C TRP A 111 18.25 7.88 9.68
N LEU A 112 17.19 8.66 9.82
CA LEU A 112 16.88 9.39 11.04
C LEU A 112 16.38 8.43 12.12
N ARG A 113 17.09 8.37 13.25
CA ARG A 113 16.66 7.56 14.39
C ARG A 113 15.50 8.22 15.10
N ILE A 114 14.38 7.52 15.19
CA ILE A 114 13.17 8.00 15.85
C ILE A 114 12.67 6.92 16.83
N PRO A 115 12.46 7.23 18.11
CA PRO A 115 11.85 6.30 19.06
C PRO A 115 10.43 5.95 18.63
N LEU A 116 10.02 4.69 18.77
CA LEU A 116 8.64 4.27 18.55
C LEU A 116 7.84 4.50 19.84
N GLU A 117 7.48 5.75 20.11
CA GLU A 117 6.73 6.15 21.30
C GLU A 117 5.54 7.05 20.96
N LYS A 118 4.52 6.95 21.80
CA LYS A 118 3.40 7.90 21.87
C LYS A 118 2.90 7.90 23.31
N SER A 119 2.92 9.05 23.98
CA SER A 119 2.31 9.20 25.30
C SER A 119 0.79 9.01 25.21
N GLU A 120 0.21 8.09 25.99
CA GLU A 120 -1.24 7.90 26.05
C GLU A 120 -1.88 8.97 26.95
N ASN A 121 -3.08 9.44 26.58
CA ASN A 121 -3.86 10.38 27.37
C ASN A 121 -4.44 9.66 28.60
N ASP A 122 -3.78 9.69 29.75
CA ASP A 122 -4.43 9.33 31.01
C ASP A 122 -5.41 10.45 31.39
N ALA A 123 -6.65 10.33 30.94
CA ALA A 123 -7.75 11.24 31.27
C ALA A 123 -8.13 11.26 32.77
N GLU A 124 -7.44 10.50 33.63
CA GLU A 124 -7.68 10.44 35.07
C GLU A 124 -6.64 11.21 35.93
N ALA A 125 -5.58 11.76 35.34
CA ALA A 125 -4.61 12.58 36.08
C ALA A 125 -4.95 14.09 36.04
N SER A 126 -6.20 14.44 36.33
CA SER A 126 -6.61 15.83 36.54
C SER A 126 -6.22 16.30 37.95
N ASN A 127 -4.92 16.49 38.18
CA ASN A 127 -4.40 17.39 39.23
C ASN A 127 -2.86 17.49 39.15
N SER A 128 -2.35 18.48 38.43
CA SER A 128 -1.28 19.37 38.92
C SER A 128 -0.90 20.41 37.85
N ASP A 129 -0.67 21.64 38.31
CA ASP A 129 -0.23 22.83 37.57
C ASP A 129 1.20 22.71 36.96
N TYR A 130 1.54 21.59 36.32
CA TYR A 130 2.77 21.46 35.54
C TYR A 130 2.50 21.77 34.06
N MET A 131 2.39 23.07 33.74
CA MET A 131 2.52 23.54 32.37
C MET A 131 3.98 23.39 31.93
N GLY A 132 4.35 22.27 31.27
CA GLY A 132 5.71 22.17 30.71
C GLY A 132 6.22 20.82 30.17
N GLU A 133 5.60 19.66 30.41
CA GLU A 133 6.07 18.41 29.79
C GLU A 133 5.15 17.98 28.65
N GLY A 134 5.59 18.29 27.43
CA GLY A 134 4.82 18.12 26.21
C GLY A 134 4.48 16.67 25.88
N HIS A 135 3.23 16.46 25.46
CA HIS A 135 2.79 15.26 24.77
C HIS A 135 3.81 14.90 23.68
N THR A 136 4.42 13.71 23.77
CA THR A 136 5.46 13.30 22.84
C THR A 136 4.88 12.26 21.87
N ASP A 137 4.61 12.68 20.63
CA ASP A 137 4.32 11.79 19.51
C ASP A 137 5.53 11.78 18.56
N SER A 138 6.28 10.69 18.57
CA SER A 138 7.51 10.59 17.77
C SER A 138 7.25 10.63 16.26
N TRP A 139 6.02 10.31 15.83
CA TRP A 139 5.64 10.44 14.43
C TRP A 139 5.51 11.92 14.01
N GLU A 140 5.06 12.81 14.90
CA GLU A 140 4.97 14.25 14.63
C GLU A 140 6.35 14.89 14.49
N LEU A 141 7.31 14.43 15.30
CA LEU A 141 8.71 14.82 15.17
C LEU A 141 9.26 14.42 13.79
N TRP A 142 9.06 13.16 13.39
CA TRP A 142 9.43 12.67 12.06
C TRP A 142 8.76 13.49 10.95
N ASN A 143 7.45 13.76 11.09
CA ASN A 143 6.69 14.54 10.12
C ASN A 143 7.23 15.96 9.96
N SER A 144 7.47 16.66 11.06
CA SER A 144 8.04 18.02 11.04
C SER A 144 9.42 18.04 10.37
N PHE A 145 10.25 17.04 10.68
CA PHE A 145 11.58 16.91 10.11
C PHE A 145 11.55 16.69 8.58
N ARG A 146 10.80 15.68 8.11
CA ARG A 146 10.74 15.33 6.68
C ARG A 146 10.11 16.44 5.82
N LEU A 147 9.18 17.22 6.38
CA LEU A 147 8.55 18.36 5.71
C LEU A 147 9.58 19.44 5.38
N ILE A 148 10.45 19.78 6.34
CA ILE A 148 11.54 20.75 6.13
C ILE A 148 12.58 20.21 5.13
N CYS A 149 12.78 18.89 5.08
CA CYS A 149 13.61 18.22 4.08
C CYS A 149 12.87 17.91 2.76
N GLU A 150 11.69 18.48 2.53
CA GLU A 150 10.92 18.38 1.28
C GLU A 150 10.66 16.95 0.78
N HIS A 151 10.59 15.98 1.69
CA HIS A 151 10.37 14.56 1.38
C HIS A 151 11.47 13.95 0.51
N HIS A 152 12.72 14.38 0.73
CA HIS A 152 13.87 13.86 0.01
C HIS A 152 13.91 12.32 0.02
N SER A 153 14.06 11.71 -1.15
CA SER A 153 13.97 10.24 -1.31
C SER A 153 15.08 9.46 -0.60
N GLN A 154 16.18 10.13 -0.27
CA GLN A 154 17.32 9.57 0.47
C GLN A 154 17.20 9.70 1.99
N LEU A 155 16.16 10.36 2.49
CA LEU A 155 15.86 10.46 3.91
C LEU A 155 14.86 9.37 4.31
N ALA A 156 15.25 8.52 5.25
CA ALA A 156 14.47 7.39 5.71
C ALA A 156 14.45 7.32 7.25
N VAL A 157 13.64 6.42 7.80
CA VAL A 157 13.51 6.25 9.27
C VAL A 157 14.20 4.97 9.73
N ALA A 158 14.95 5.09 10.83
CA ALA A 158 15.35 3.97 11.66
C ALA A 158 14.57 4.04 12.99
N LEU A 159 13.62 3.11 13.19
CA LEU A 159 12.77 3.12 14.37
C LEU A 159 13.46 2.43 15.55
N ASP A 160 13.59 3.13 16.68
CA ASP A 160 14.02 2.49 17.93
C ASP A 160 12.83 1.78 18.59
N ILE A 161 12.91 0.46 18.68
CA ILE A 161 11.89 -0.42 19.25
C ILE A 161 12.18 -0.64 20.73
N LEU A 162 11.37 -0.01 21.56
CA LEU A 162 11.55 0.03 23.02
C LEU A 162 10.85 -1.14 23.71
N SER A 163 10.94 -1.22 25.04
CA SER A 163 10.37 -2.32 25.83
C SER A 163 8.85 -2.30 25.87
N SER A 164 8.24 -1.13 25.72
CA SER A 164 6.81 -0.92 25.53
C SER A 164 6.53 -0.45 24.11
N LEU A 165 5.43 -0.93 23.52
CA LEU A 165 4.95 -0.48 22.22
C LEU A 165 3.72 0.42 22.39
N PRO A 166 3.54 1.43 21.53
CA PRO A 166 2.30 2.21 21.48
C PRO A 166 1.15 1.37 20.89
N SER A 167 -0.07 1.92 20.89
CA SER A 167 -1.26 1.23 20.38
C SER A 167 -1.08 0.70 18.94
N ALA A 168 -1.89 -0.30 18.56
CA ALA A 168 -1.80 -0.89 17.23
C ALA A 168 -2.04 0.15 16.11
N SER A 169 -2.97 1.09 16.32
CA SER A 169 -3.25 2.19 15.40
C SER A 169 -2.04 3.13 15.25
N SER A 170 -1.38 3.49 16.36
CA SER A 170 -0.19 4.35 16.34
C SER A 170 1.00 3.68 15.62
N VAL A 171 1.24 2.38 15.88
CA VAL A 171 2.23 1.58 15.13
C VAL A 171 1.86 1.50 13.64
N GLY A 172 0.57 1.39 13.34
CA GLY A 172 0.02 1.35 11.97
C GLY A 172 0.49 2.48 11.07
N ARG A 173 0.65 3.69 11.61
CA ARG A 173 1.10 4.89 10.86
C ARG A 173 2.45 4.68 10.17
N TRP A 174 3.35 3.94 10.80
CA TRP A 174 4.72 3.77 10.33
C TRP A 174 4.85 2.87 9.10
N PHE A 175 3.83 2.07 8.77
CA PHE A 175 3.86 1.23 7.57
C PHE A 175 3.65 2.02 6.27
N GLY A 176 3.13 3.24 6.35
CA GLY A 176 3.06 4.19 5.24
C GLY A 176 4.33 5.04 5.06
N GLU A 177 5.30 4.92 5.98
CA GLU A 177 6.50 5.75 6.06
C GLU A 177 7.73 5.03 5.46
N PRO A 178 8.80 5.75 5.05
CA PRO A 178 10.02 5.15 4.52
C PRO A 178 10.89 4.56 5.65
N VAL A 179 10.38 3.58 6.40
CA VAL A 179 11.16 2.86 7.41
C VAL A 179 12.13 1.91 6.71
N ARG A 180 13.40 1.95 7.12
CA ARG A 180 14.48 1.11 6.58
C ARG A 180 15.08 0.19 7.61
N ALA A 181 15.08 0.60 8.88
CA ALA A 181 15.59 -0.20 9.97
C ALA A 181 14.69 -0.14 11.21
N ALA A 182 14.65 -1.24 11.96
CA ALA A 182 14.06 -1.37 13.28
C ALA A 182 15.16 -1.77 14.26
N ILE A 183 15.54 -0.85 15.14
CA ILE A 183 16.61 -1.00 16.12
C ILE A 183 15.99 -1.53 17.42
N ILE A 184 16.17 -2.80 17.72
CA ILE A 184 15.64 -3.44 18.93
C ILE A 184 16.70 -3.42 20.01
N ASN A 185 16.41 -2.74 21.12
CA ASN A 185 17.32 -2.72 22.26
C ASN A 185 17.31 -4.08 22.98
N THR A 186 18.46 -4.53 23.49
CA THR A 186 18.58 -5.74 24.29
C THR A 186 17.67 -5.76 25.53
N ASN A 187 17.32 -4.59 26.06
CA ASN A 187 16.37 -4.42 27.18
C ASN A 187 14.90 -4.69 26.80
N SER A 188 14.56 -4.72 25.50
CA SER A 188 13.21 -5.01 25.03
C SER A 188 12.91 -6.52 25.00
N PHE A 189 13.92 -7.37 25.19
CA PHE A 189 13.78 -8.82 25.25
C PHE A 189 13.42 -9.27 26.66
N LEU A 190 12.45 -10.19 26.74
CA LEU A 190 12.07 -10.93 27.93
C LEU A 190 12.91 -12.21 28.05
N THR A 191 13.04 -12.73 29.26
CA THR A 191 13.69 -14.03 29.49
C THR A 191 12.66 -15.15 29.44
N ASN A 192 12.89 -16.18 28.63
CA ASN A 192 12.04 -17.37 28.61
C ASN A 192 12.37 -18.34 29.78
N ALA A 193 11.57 -19.39 29.95
CA ALA A 193 11.76 -20.39 31.01
C ALA A 193 13.14 -21.11 30.97
N ARG A 194 13.85 -21.06 29.84
CA ARG A 194 15.19 -21.65 29.65
C ARG A 194 16.33 -20.61 29.77
N GLY A 195 16.03 -19.36 30.12
CA GLY A 195 17.03 -18.30 30.25
C GLY A 195 17.43 -17.60 28.94
N TYR A 196 16.77 -17.91 27.82
CA TYR A 196 17.08 -17.28 26.52
C TYR A 196 16.26 -16.01 26.28
N PRO A 197 16.79 -15.02 25.54
CA PRO A 197 16.04 -13.83 25.16
C PRO A 197 14.87 -14.19 24.22
N CYS A 198 13.72 -13.59 24.45
CA CYS A 198 12.53 -13.73 23.62
C CYS A 198 11.71 -12.43 23.61
N LEU A 199 10.92 -12.21 22.57
CA LEU A 199 10.08 -11.01 22.46
C LEU A 199 8.66 -11.31 22.95
N SER A 200 7.96 -10.28 23.45
CA SER A 200 6.53 -10.41 23.76
C SER A 200 5.70 -10.66 22.50
N LYS A 201 4.45 -11.12 22.63
CA LYS A 201 3.60 -11.40 21.46
C LYS A 201 3.34 -10.18 20.57
N ARG A 202 3.21 -8.98 21.15
CA ARG A 202 3.09 -7.72 20.37
C ARG A 202 4.37 -7.42 19.58
N HIS A 203 5.54 -7.58 20.20
CA HIS A 203 6.82 -7.40 19.52
C HIS A 203 7.05 -8.45 18.42
N GLN A 204 6.71 -9.73 18.66
CA GLN A 204 6.79 -10.77 17.64
C GLN A 204 5.97 -10.39 16.39
N ARG A 205 4.72 -9.93 16.58
CA ARG A 205 3.85 -9.48 15.48
C ARG A 205 4.46 -8.30 14.72
N LEU A 206 4.99 -7.29 15.43
CA LEU A 206 5.64 -6.13 14.81
C LEU A 206 6.89 -6.54 14.02
N THR A 207 7.75 -7.36 14.60
CA THR A 207 8.97 -7.86 13.93
C THR A 207 8.64 -8.67 12.68
N THR A 208 7.63 -9.55 12.73
CA THR A 208 7.16 -10.28 11.56
C THR A 208 6.63 -9.35 10.48
N ALA A 209 5.80 -8.36 10.83
CA ALA A 209 5.32 -7.36 9.88
C ALA A 209 6.48 -6.55 9.25
N PHE A 210 7.53 -6.25 10.01
CA PHE A 210 8.74 -5.61 9.47
C PHE A 210 9.49 -6.49 8.47
N PHE A 211 9.55 -7.80 8.68
CA PHE A 211 10.11 -8.72 7.70
C PHE A 211 9.31 -8.73 6.40
N ASP A 212 7.97 -8.70 6.47
CA ASP A 212 7.10 -8.65 5.29
C ASP A 212 7.31 -7.39 4.44
N HIS A 213 7.80 -6.30 5.05
CA HIS A 213 8.13 -5.03 4.40
C HIS A 213 9.63 -4.84 4.07
N SER A 214 10.43 -5.89 4.28
CA SER A 214 11.88 -5.88 4.07
C SER A 214 12.61 -4.80 4.89
N ILE A 215 12.14 -4.54 6.12
CA ILE A 215 12.79 -3.63 7.07
C ILE A 215 13.93 -4.39 7.77
N GLN A 216 15.11 -3.77 7.83
CA GLN A 216 16.27 -4.38 8.48
C GLN A 216 16.14 -4.36 10.00
N VAL A 217 16.41 -5.49 10.66
CA VAL A 217 16.43 -5.54 12.13
C VAL A 217 17.86 -5.36 12.63
N VAL A 218 18.07 -4.37 13.51
CA VAL A 218 19.36 -4.07 14.13
C VAL A 218 19.25 -4.33 15.63
N ILE A 219 20.15 -5.13 16.20
CA ILE A 219 20.21 -5.33 17.66
C ILE A 219 21.19 -4.32 18.25
N SER A 220 20.75 -3.62 19.29
CA SER A 220 21.53 -2.57 19.96
C SER A 220 21.53 -2.73 21.48
N GLY A 221 22.60 -2.29 22.13
CA GLY A 221 22.74 -2.32 23.59
C GLY A 221 23.70 -3.40 24.10
N GLN A 222 23.87 -3.43 25.42
CA GLN A 222 24.71 -4.43 26.10
C GLN A 222 23.91 -5.72 26.35
N PRO A 223 24.55 -6.89 26.35
CA PRO A 223 23.86 -8.14 26.69
C PRO A 223 23.36 -8.09 28.15
N VAL A 224 22.06 -8.27 28.33
CA VAL A 224 21.41 -8.32 29.66
C VAL A 224 20.95 -9.73 30.06
N HIS A 225 21.02 -10.69 29.13
CA HIS A 225 20.69 -12.10 29.39
C HIS A 225 21.95 -12.94 29.55
N SER A 226 22.04 -13.67 30.66
CA SER A 226 23.10 -14.67 30.88
C SER A 226 22.65 -16.01 30.30
N VAL A 227 23.02 -16.28 29.04
CA VAL A 227 22.67 -17.55 28.38
C VAL A 227 23.50 -18.69 29.00
N PRO A 228 22.90 -19.82 29.40
CA PRO A 228 23.64 -20.95 29.96
C PRO A 228 24.70 -21.47 28.98
N VAL A 229 25.95 -21.52 29.44
CA VAL A 229 27.06 -22.12 28.68
C VAL A 229 26.83 -23.63 28.61
N GLY A 230 26.30 -24.13 27.49
CA GLY A 230 26.14 -25.57 27.23
C GLY A 230 24.79 -26.04 26.68
N ALA A 231 23.80 -25.17 26.47
CA ALA A 231 22.44 -25.58 26.06
C ALA A 231 22.12 -25.43 24.55
N SER A 232 23.03 -24.89 23.74
CA SER A 232 22.92 -24.99 22.28
C SER A 232 23.53 -26.32 21.84
N GLY A 233 22.70 -27.21 21.29
CA GLY A 233 23.17 -28.40 20.60
C GLY A 233 24.24 -28.01 19.58
N ALA A 234 25.48 -28.36 19.88
CA ALA A 234 26.58 -28.22 18.94
C ALA A 234 26.30 -29.20 17.79
N ASN A 235 25.83 -28.66 16.65
CA ASN A 235 26.19 -29.30 15.39
C ASN A 235 27.72 -29.18 15.30
N ALA A 236 28.38 -30.33 15.29
CA ALA A 236 29.81 -30.51 15.48
C ALA A 236 30.68 -30.08 14.29
N ASP A 237 30.23 -29.11 13.48
CA ASP A 237 30.94 -28.69 12.25
C ASP A 237 31.53 -27.27 12.30
N ASP A 238 31.30 -26.50 13.37
CA ASP A 238 31.83 -25.13 13.48
C ASP A 238 33.12 -25.10 14.33
N HIS A 239 34.10 -25.91 13.93
CA HIS A 239 35.48 -25.83 14.41
C HIS A 239 36.22 -24.73 13.65
N VAL A 240 35.91 -23.47 13.96
CA VAL A 240 36.82 -22.35 13.67
C VAL A 240 37.63 -22.08 14.94
N GLU A 241 38.92 -22.41 14.90
CA GLU A 241 39.88 -22.12 15.96
C GLU A 241 39.80 -20.64 16.38
N GLY A 242 39.55 -20.39 17.68
CA GLY A 242 39.55 -19.04 18.26
C GLY A 242 38.19 -18.33 18.36
N GLY A 243 37.08 -19.07 18.47
CA GLY A 243 35.70 -18.58 18.40
C GLY A 243 35.29 -17.44 19.36
N TRP A 244 35.62 -16.21 18.98
CA TRP A 244 34.96 -15.01 19.49
C TRP A 244 33.49 -15.02 19.05
N ARG A 245 32.60 -15.50 19.92
CA ARG A 245 31.15 -15.37 19.71
C ARG A 245 30.71 -13.96 20.09
N HIS A 246 30.09 -13.26 19.14
CA HIS A 246 29.56 -11.93 19.39
C HIS A 246 28.59 -11.97 20.59
N PRO A 247 28.70 -11.08 21.59
CA PRO A 247 27.87 -11.14 22.81
C PRO A 247 26.36 -11.08 22.54
N LEU A 248 25.95 -10.51 21.40
CA LEU A 248 24.55 -10.39 20.98
C LEU A 248 24.04 -11.56 20.13
N LYS A 249 24.82 -12.63 19.93
CA LYS A 249 24.46 -13.75 19.03
C LYS A 249 23.13 -14.41 19.39
N ALA A 250 22.84 -14.61 20.68
CA ALA A 250 21.60 -15.23 21.13
C ALA A 250 20.34 -14.42 20.78
N TYR A 251 20.45 -13.09 20.74
CA TYR A 251 19.38 -12.21 20.33
C TYR A 251 19.14 -12.31 18.82
N LEU A 252 20.22 -12.29 18.03
CA LEU A 252 20.15 -12.49 16.58
C LEU A 252 19.55 -13.85 16.23
N ASP A 253 19.92 -14.92 16.94
CA ASP A 253 19.37 -16.26 16.75
C ASP A 253 17.88 -16.32 17.02
N TYR A 254 17.39 -15.59 18.02
CA TYR A 254 15.96 -15.48 18.27
C TYR A 254 15.23 -14.72 17.14
N ILE A 255 15.80 -13.63 16.63
CA ILE A 255 15.23 -12.90 15.48
C ILE A 255 15.22 -13.78 14.22
N ALA A 256 16.30 -14.52 13.96
CA ALA A 256 16.37 -15.48 12.85
C ALA A 256 15.34 -16.60 13.01
N PHE A 257 15.14 -17.10 14.24
CA PHE A 257 14.09 -18.07 14.54
C PHE A 257 12.69 -17.53 14.23
N LEU A 258 12.41 -16.25 14.55
CA LEU A 258 11.13 -15.63 14.19
C LEU A 258 10.92 -15.56 12.67
N TYR A 259 11.97 -15.20 11.92
CA TYR A 259 11.93 -15.16 10.46
C TYR A 259 11.71 -16.57 9.86
N GLN A 260 12.44 -17.58 10.33
CA GLN A 260 12.31 -18.96 9.86
C GLN A 260 10.96 -19.60 10.17
N LYS A 261 10.24 -19.08 11.17
CA LYS A 261 8.90 -19.54 11.54
C LYS A 261 7.80 -18.93 10.67
N MET A 262 8.11 -17.90 9.87
CA MET A 262 7.13 -17.32 8.96
C MET A 262 6.73 -18.36 7.91
N ASP A 263 5.45 -18.39 7.59
CA ASP A 263 4.97 -19.23 6.51
C ASP A 263 5.58 -18.75 5.18
N PRO A 264 5.98 -19.67 4.29
CA PRO A 264 6.51 -19.28 2.99
C PRO A 264 5.44 -18.53 2.21
N LEU A 265 5.85 -17.46 1.51
CA LEU A 265 4.94 -16.72 0.63
C LEU A 265 4.28 -17.69 -0.36
N PRO A 266 2.93 -17.67 -0.49
CA PRO A 266 2.21 -18.41 -1.53
C PRO A 266 2.75 -18.09 -2.93
N GLU A 267 2.62 -19.02 -3.88
CA GLU A 267 3.08 -18.81 -5.26
C GLU A 267 2.51 -17.53 -5.88
N GLN A 268 1.24 -17.25 -5.61
CA GLN A 268 0.56 -16.03 -6.01
C GLN A 268 1.26 -14.78 -5.46
N GLU A 269 1.50 -14.71 -4.16
CA GLU A 269 2.18 -13.55 -3.56
C GLU A 269 3.60 -13.36 -4.12
N ARG A 270 4.29 -14.44 -4.48
CA ARG A 270 5.61 -14.36 -5.13
C ARG A 270 5.53 -13.73 -6.51
N PHE A 271 4.50 -14.04 -7.29
CA PHE A 271 4.24 -13.38 -8.57
C PHE A 271 3.91 -11.89 -8.37
N GLU A 272 3.13 -11.57 -7.35
CA GLU A 272 2.72 -10.20 -7.01
C GLU A 272 3.86 -9.33 -6.42
N LEU A 273 4.98 -9.92 -5.99
CA LEU A 273 6.11 -9.19 -5.39
C LEU A 273 6.60 -8.03 -6.27
N GLY A 274 6.69 -8.25 -7.58
CA GLY A 274 7.12 -7.23 -8.55
C GLY A 274 6.14 -6.08 -8.72
N TYR A 275 4.87 -6.27 -8.31
CA TYR A 275 3.80 -5.30 -8.45
C TYR A 275 3.55 -4.49 -7.16
N ARG A 276 4.22 -4.83 -6.05
CA ARG A 276 4.08 -4.13 -4.77
C ARG A 276 4.43 -2.65 -4.91
N ASP A 277 3.45 -1.80 -4.61
CA ASP A 277 3.52 -0.35 -4.76
C ASP A 277 3.94 0.12 -6.17
N TYR A 278 3.67 -0.66 -7.21
CA TYR A 278 3.91 -0.29 -8.60
C TYR A 278 2.63 0.28 -9.22
N LEU A 279 2.69 1.56 -9.63
CA LEU A 279 1.55 2.29 -10.20
C LEU A 279 1.32 1.87 -11.65
N GLN A 280 0.10 1.42 -11.94
CA GLN A 280 -0.34 1.04 -13.28
C GLN A 280 -1.56 1.86 -13.68
N SER A 281 -1.68 2.20 -14.96
CA SER A 281 -2.90 2.78 -15.49
C SER A 281 -4.03 1.73 -15.44
N PRO A 282 -5.23 2.09 -14.95
CA PRO A 282 -6.40 1.23 -15.07
C PRO A 282 -6.66 0.89 -16.54
N LEU A 283 -7.05 -0.35 -16.82
CA LEU A 283 -7.41 -0.77 -18.16
C LEU A 283 -8.67 -0.03 -18.64
N GLN A 284 -8.82 0.12 -19.96
CA GLN A 284 -9.98 0.72 -20.60
C GLN A 284 -10.52 -0.18 -21.73
N PRO A 285 -11.07 -1.38 -21.42
CA PRO A 285 -11.39 -2.38 -22.45
C PRO A 285 -12.49 -1.96 -23.44
N LEU A 286 -13.33 -0.98 -23.07
CA LEU A 286 -14.30 -0.42 -24.01
C LEU A 286 -13.61 0.47 -25.07
N MET A 287 -12.67 1.31 -24.65
CA MET A 287 -11.95 2.24 -25.52
C MET A 287 -10.89 1.51 -26.34
N ASP A 288 -10.11 0.63 -25.70
CA ASP A 288 -8.97 -0.04 -26.31
C ASP A 288 -9.27 -1.52 -26.61
N ASN A 289 -8.52 -2.12 -27.52
CA ASN A 289 -8.56 -3.56 -27.75
C ASN A 289 -7.42 -4.23 -26.99
N LEU A 290 -7.76 -5.02 -25.98
CA LEU A 290 -6.78 -5.71 -25.13
C LEU A 290 -5.92 -6.70 -25.92
N GLU A 291 -4.66 -6.84 -25.47
CA GLU A 291 -3.68 -7.78 -26.01
C GLU A 291 -3.93 -9.21 -25.50
N ALA A 292 -3.42 -10.20 -26.24
CA ALA A 292 -3.60 -11.62 -25.88
C ALA A 292 -3.01 -11.98 -24.52
N GLN A 293 -1.88 -11.38 -24.13
CA GLN A 293 -1.22 -11.62 -22.84
C GLN A 293 -2.06 -11.09 -21.66
N THR A 294 -2.80 -9.99 -21.86
CA THR A 294 -3.72 -9.45 -20.86
C THR A 294 -4.84 -10.44 -20.57
N TYR A 295 -5.47 -10.99 -21.62
CA TYR A 295 -6.47 -12.04 -21.46
C TYR A 295 -5.91 -13.30 -20.80
N GLU A 296 -4.70 -13.73 -21.16
CA GLU A 296 -4.06 -14.89 -20.52
C GLU A 296 -3.84 -14.68 -19.03
N THR A 297 -3.51 -13.46 -18.61
CA THR A 297 -3.37 -13.13 -17.19
C THR A 297 -4.72 -13.22 -16.47
N PHE A 298 -5.81 -12.72 -17.08
CA PHE A 298 -7.16 -12.86 -16.53
C PHE A 298 -7.59 -14.31 -16.39
N GLU A 299 -7.27 -15.13 -17.38
CA GLU A 299 -7.68 -16.55 -17.46
C GLU A 299 -6.99 -17.45 -16.43
N LYS A 300 -5.85 -17.02 -15.88
CA LYS A 300 -5.18 -17.74 -14.79
C LYS A 300 -5.98 -17.71 -13.48
N ASP A 301 -6.86 -16.74 -13.29
CA ASP A 301 -7.70 -16.64 -12.10
C ASP A 301 -8.90 -17.60 -12.17
N THR A 302 -8.65 -18.84 -11.79
CA THR A 302 -9.67 -19.90 -11.76
C THR A 302 -10.80 -19.61 -10.75
N VAL A 303 -10.52 -18.88 -9.67
CA VAL A 303 -11.50 -18.55 -8.63
C VAL A 303 -12.58 -17.66 -9.23
N LYS A 304 -12.21 -16.62 -9.99
CA LYS A 304 -13.16 -15.75 -10.70
C LYS A 304 -14.17 -16.55 -11.52
N TYR A 305 -13.69 -17.40 -12.43
CA TYR A 305 -14.57 -18.16 -13.33
C TYR A 305 -15.39 -19.23 -12.61
N SER A 306 -14.86 -19.82 -11.52
CA SER A 306 -15.63 -20.73 -10.67
C SER A 306 -16.82 -20.04 -9.99
N GLN A 307 -16.67 -18.78 -9.57
CA GLN A 307 -17.77 -17.99 -9.00
C GLN A 307 -18.83 -17.67 -10.07
N TYR A 308 -18.41 -17.32 -11.29
CA TYR A 308 -19.34 -17.13 -12.40
C TYR A 308 -20.08 -18.42 -12.77
N GLN A 309 -19.40 -19.57 -12.86
CA GLN A 309 -20.03 -20.87 -13.09
C GLN A 309 -21.09 -21.15 -12.02
N ARG A 310 -20.75 -20.98 -10.73
CA ARG A 310 -21.70 -21.17 -9.61
C ARG A 310 -22.91 -20.23 -9.69
N ALA A 311 -22.71 -18.98 -10.07
CA ALA A 311 -23.79 -18.00 -10.25
C ALA A 311 -24.73 -18.41 -11.39
N VAL A 312 -24.18 -18.80 -12.54
CA VAL A 312 -24.95 -19.28 -13.70
C VAL A 312 -25.70 -20.56 -13.36
N ALA A 313 -25.06 -21.53 -12.70
CA ALA A 313 -25.70 -22.79 -12.30
C ALA A 313 -26.94 -22.55 -11.42
N LYS A 314 -26.83 -21.68 -10.42
CA LYS A 314 -27.96 -21.29 -9.57
C LYS A 314 -29.08 -20.62 -10.36
N ALA A 315 -28.73 -19.66 -11.22
CA ALA A 315 -29.71 -18.96 -12.06
C ALA A 315 -30.45 -19.91 -13.02
N LEU A 316 -29.77 -20.93 -13.56
CA LEU A 316 -30.39 -21.93 -14.43
C LEU A 316 -31.41 -22.81 -13.68
N VAL A 317 -31.03 -23.29 -12.49
CA VAL A 317 -31.93 -24.12 -11.66
C VAL A 317 -33.14 -23.32 -11.18
N ASP A 318 -32.94 -22.06 -10.77
CA ASP A 318 -34.03 -21.20 -10.33
C ASP A 318 -35.02 -20.87 -11.46
N ARG A 319 -34.53 -20.76 -12.70
CA ARG A 319 -35.36 -20.40 -13.86
C ARG A 319 -36.07 -21.60 -14.48
N VAL A 320 -35.42 -22.77 -14.52
CA VAL A 320 -35.95 -23.97 -15.15
C VAL A 320 -36.08 -25.08 -14.09
N PRO A 321 -37.30 -25.37 -13.60
CA PRO A 321 -37.56 -26.49 -12.70
C PRO A 321 -37.14 -27.82 -13.31
N ASP A 322 -36.81 -28.82 -12.48
CA ASP A 322 -36.30 -30.14 -12.93
C ASP A 322 -37.23 -30.82 -13.94
N GLU A 323 -38.55 -30.69 -13.74
CA GLU A 323 -39.57 -31.24 -14.63
C GLU A 323 -39.47 -30.73 -16.09
N ASN A 324 -38.90 -29.54 -16.27
CA ASN A 324 -38.79 -28.86 -17.56
C ASN A 324 -37.36 -28.84 -18.13
N ALA A 325 -36.39 -29.47 -17.44
CA ALA A 325 -34.97 -29.44 -17.78
C ALA A 325 -34.68 -29.86 -19.24
N SER A 326 -35.36 -30.90 -19.73
CA SER A 326 -35.20 -31.40 -21.09
C SER A 326 -36.03 -30.65 -22.15
N ALA A 327 -37.03 -29.87 -21.73
CA ALA A 327 -38.00 -29.25 -22.63
C ALA A 327 -37.70 -27.77 -22.91
N VAL A 328 -37.15 -27.06 -21.93
CA VAL A 328 -36.88 -25.61 -22.02
C VAL A 328 -35.41 -25.37 -22.34
N THR A 329 -35.15 -24.61 -23.40
CA THR A 329 -33.82 -24.08 -23.71
C THR A 329 -33.73 -22.63 -23.25
N THR A 330 -32.78 -22.35 -22.36
CA THR A 330 -32.50 -21.00 -21.86
C THR A 330 -31.57 -20.25 -22.82
N VAL A 331 -31.94 -19.03 -23.20
CA VAL A 331 -31.09 -18.15 -24.02
C VAL A 331 -30.15 -17.37 -23.11
N LEU A 332 -28.85 -17.69 -23.15
CA LEU A 332 -27.83 -17.02 -22.36
C LEU A 332 -26.95 -16.16 -23.26
N MET A 333 -26.74 -14.89 -22.91
CA MET A 333 -25.90 -13.98 -23.67
C MET A 333 -24.69 -13.58 -22.84
N VAL A 334 -23.49 -13.92 -23.31
CA VAL A 334 -22.23 -13.45 -22.72
C VAL A 334 -21.84 -12.16 -23.45
N VAL A 335 -21.88 -11.02 -22.76
CA VAL A 335 -21.54 -9.71 -23.34
C VAL A 335 -20.19 -9.22 -22.85
N GLY A 336 -19.24 -9.07 -23.78
CA GLY A 336 -17.81 -8.97 -23.47
C GLY A 336 -17.19 -10.36 -23.29
N ALA A 337 -17.33 -11.23 -24.29
CA ALA A 337 -16.92 -12.63 -24.18
C ALA A 337 -15.39 -12.85 -24.13
N GLY A 338 -14.58 -11.88 -24.54
CA GLY A 338 -13.13 -11.99 -24.62
C GLY A 338 -12.70 -13.21 -25.43
N ARG A 339 -11.78 -14.02 -24.88
CA ARG A 339 -11.36 -15.30 -25.48
C ARG A 339 -12.25 -16.49 -25.09
N GLY A 340 -13.39 -16.26 -24.45
CA GLY A 340 -14.41 -17.27 -24.16
C GLY A 340 -14.41 -17.98 -22.78
N PRO A 341 -13.68 -17.57 -21.72
CA PRO A 341 -13.73 -18.31 -20.45
C PRO A 341 -15.12 -18.29 -19.79
N LEU A 342 -15.89 -17.21 -19.92
CA LEU A 342 -17.28 -17.16 -19.43
C LEU A 342 -18.26 -17.99 -20.27
N VAL A 343 -17.98 -18.16 -21.57
CA VAL A 343 -18.74 -19.07 -22.43
C VAL A 343 -18.54 -20.50 -21.93
N ARG A 344 -17.29 -20.89 -21.68
CA ARG A 344 -16.95 -22.20 -21.09
C ARG A 344 -17.61 -22.38 -19.72
N ALA A 345 -17.48 -21.42 -18.81
CA ALA A 345 -18.07 -21.49 -17.48
C ALA A 345 -19.61 -21.64 -17.53
N SER A 346 -20.27 -20.98 -18.50
CA SER A 346 -21.71 -21.09 -18.69
C SER A 346 -22.13 -22.47 -19.22
N LEU A 347 -21.35 -23.04 -20.15
CA LEU A 347 -21.58 -24.41 -20.64
C LEU A 347 -21.35 -25.46 -19.55
N GLN A 348 -20.31 -25.31 -18.74
CA GLN A 348 -20.03 -26.18 -17.60
C GLN A 348 -21.14 -26.12 -16.55
N ALA A 349 -21.66 -24.92 -16.25
CA ALA A 349 -22.81 -24.75 -15.37
C ALA A 349 -24.07 -25.45 -15.92
N ALA A 350 -24.28 -25.41 -17.23
CA ALA A 350 -25.40 -26.07 -17.89
C ALA A 350 -25.29 -27.60 -17.87
N GLU A 351 -24.08 -28.13 -18.07
CA GLU A 351 -23.79 -29.56 -17.94
C GLU A 351 -24.00 -30.04 -16.51
N GLU A 352 -23.48 -29.31 -15.52
CA GLU A 352 -23.62 -29.60 -14.08
C GLU A 352 -25.09 -29.62 -13.62
N THR A 353 -25.94 -28.78 -14.22
CA THR A 353 -27.36 -28.63 -13.86
C THR A 353 -28.32 -29.35 -14.80
N GLU A 354 -27.79 -30.05 -15.82
CA GLU A 354 -28.56 -30.73 -16.87
C GLU A 354 -29.59 -29.81 -17.57
N ARG A 355 -29.28 -28.51 -17.71
CA ARG A 355 -30.15 -27.52 -18.38
C ARG A 355 -29.66 -27.23 -19.80
N LYS A 356 -30.60 -27.03 -20.72
CA LYS A 356 -30.27 -26.70 -22.11
C LYS A 356 -29.98 -25.21 -22.26
N LEU A 357 -28.86 -24.89 -22.90
CA LEU A 357 -28.49 -23.52 -23.27
C LEU A 357 -28.50 -23.31 -24.77
N LYS A 358 -28.80 -22.07 -25.15
CA LYS A 358 -28.39 -21.45 -26.41
C LYS A 358 -27.58 -20.21 -26.06
N ILE A 359 -26.32 -20.14 -26.51
CA ILE A 359 -25.41 -19.06 -26.11
C ILE A 359 -25.18 -18.08 -27.26
N TYR A 360 -25.26 -16.79 -26.97
CA TYR A 360 -24.69 -15.74 -27.81
C TYR A 360 -23.46 -15.16 -27.13
N ALA A 361 -22.30 -15.23 -27.79
CA ALA A 361 -21.05 -14.68 -27.30
C ALA A 361 -20.76 -13.37 -28.05
N VAL A 362 -21.05 -12.23 -27.41
CA VAL A 362 -20.92 -10.89 -27.99
C VAL A 362 -19.58 -10.30 -27.59
N GLU A 363 -18.77 -9.92 -28.58
CA GLU A 363 -17.44 -9.33 -28.38
C GLU A 363 -17.17 -8.24 -29.42
N LYS A 364 -16.63 -7.10 -28.97
CA LYS A 364 -16.33 -5.95 -29.83
C LYS A 364 -14.90 -5.95 -30.34
N ASN A 365 -13.96 -6.58 -29.63
CA ASN A 365 -12.57 -6.69 -30.03
C ASN A 365 -12.41 -7.76 -31.13
N PRO A 366 -12.13 -7.36 -32.39
CA PRO A 366 -12.08 -8.29 -33.51
C PRO A 366 -10.95 -9.34 -33.37
N ASN A 367 -9.89 -9.03 -32.61
CA ASN A 367 -8.79 -9.98 -32.38
C ASN A 367 -9.21 -11.11 -31.42
N ALA A 368 -10.00 -10.79 -30.40
CA ALA A 368 -10.53 -11.78 -29.46
C ALA A 368 -11.55 -12.69 -30.16
N VAL A 369 -12.36 -12.13 -31.06
CA VAL A 369 -13.32 -12.88 -31.91
C VAL A 369 -12.64 -13.99 -32.73
N VAL A 370 -11.44 -13.76 -33.27
CA VAL A 370 -10.66 -14.81 -33.98
C VAL A 370 -10.37 -16.00 -33.06
N THR A 371 -9.97 -15.72 -31.82
CA THR A 371 -9.71 -16.77 -30.82
C THR A 371 -10.99 -17.49 -30.44
N LEU A 372 -12.07 -16.74 -30.25
CA LEU A 372 -13.38 -17.26 -29.88
C LEU A 372 -13.95 -18.21 -30.96
N HIS A 373 -13.81 -17.88 -32.25
CA HIS A 373 -14.16 -18.78 -33.36
C HIS A 373 -13.34 -20.07 -33.33
N SER A 374 -12.03 -19.95 -33.09
CA SER A 374 -11.14 -21.11 -33.00
C SER A 374 -11.54 -22.01 -31.82
N LEU A 375 -11.84 -21.42 -30.67
CA LEU A 375 -12.29 -22.12 -29.47
C LEU A 375 -13.60 -22.88 -29.72
N VAL A 376 -14.64 -22.21 -30.22
CA VAL A 376 -15.95 -22.82 -30.48
C VAL A 376 -15.82 -24.00 -31.44
N LYS A 377 -14.99 -23.87 -32.48
CA LYS A 377 -14.75 -24.94 -33.43
C LYS A 377 -13.97 -26.12 -32.84
N LEU A 378 -12.93 -25.84 -32.05
CA LEU A 378 -12.09 -26.87 -31.41
C LEU A 378 -12.88 -27.71 -30.40
N GLU A 379 -13.77 -27.07 -29.65
CA GLU A 379 -14.58 -27.73 -28.61
C GLU A 379 -15.90 -28.31 -29.16
N GLY A 380 -16.20 -28.09 -30.44
CA GLY A 380 -17.43 -28.58 -31.09
C GLY A 380 -18.70 -27.88 -30.61
N TRP A 381 -18.62 -26.61 -30.21
CA TRP A 381 -19.75 -25.84 -29.68
C TRP A 381 -20.58 -25.11 -30.76
N GLU A 382 -20.34 -25.40 -32.04
CA GLU A 382 -20.94 -24.68 -33.18
C GLU A 382 -22.49 -24.71 -33.19
N ASP A 383 -23.09 -25.77 -32.68
CA ASP A 383 -24.56 -25.90 -32.60
C ASP A 383 -25.18 -25.15 -31.40
N ILE A 384 -24.37 -24.76 -30.42
CA ILE A 384 -24.82 -24.19 -29.14
C ILE A 384 -24.45 -22.71 -29.01
N VAL A 385 -23.28 -22.32 -29.53
CA VAL A 385 -22.69 -20.99 -29.35
C VAL A 385 -22.69 -20.22 -30.68
N THR A 386 -23.41 -19.11 -30.71
CA THR A 386 -23.37 -18.13 -31.81
C THR A 386 -22.46 -16.97 -31.45
N ILE A 387 -21.40 -16.74 -32.24
CA ILE A 387 -20.46 -15.63 -32.03
C ILE A 387 -20.99 -14.36 -32.71
N VAL A 388 -20.96 -13.25 -31.99
CA VAL A 388 -21.41 -11.93 -32.47
C VAL A 388 -20.27 -10.92 -32.32
N SER A 389 -19.69 -10.51 -33.45
CA SER A 389 -18.66 -9.47 -33.49
C SER A 389 -19.30 -8.08 -33.51
N SER A 390 -19.68 -7.56 -32.35
CA SER A 390 -20.34 -6.24 -32.22
C SER A 390 -20.15 -5.63 -30.83
N ASP A 391 -20.32 -4.32 -30.74
CA ASP A 391 -20.56 -3.65 -29.48
C ASP A 391 -21.96 -3.99 -28.97
N MET A 392 -22.07 -4.48 -27.73
CA MET A 392 -23.35 -4.85 -27.12
C MET A 392 -24.36 -3.69 -27.12
N ARG A 393 -23.88 -2.43 -27.09
CA ARG A 393 -24.73 -1.24 -27.10
C ARG A 393 -25.36 -0.97 -28.47
N ASN A 394 -24.86 -1.59 -29.54
CA ASN A 394 -25.34 -1.38 -30.91
C ASN A 394 -25.93 -2.65 -31.55
N TRP A 395 -25.75 -3.83 -30.96
CA TRP A 395 -26.25 -5.08 -31.51
C TRP A 395 -27.78 -5.26 -31.40
N ASP A 396 -28.45 -5.50 -32.53
CA ASP A 396 -29.86 -5.90 -32.55
C ASP A 396 -29.97 -7.43 -32.44
N ALA A 397 -30.25 -7.90 -31.22
CA ALA A 397 -30.36 -9.33 -30.96
C ALA A 397 -31.58 -9.95 -31.65
N PRO A 398 -31.43 -11.13 -32.30
CA PRO A 398 -32.54 -11.78 -33.02
C PRO A 398 -33.62 -12.35 -32.08
N GLU A 399 -33.29 -12.54 -30.80
CA GLU A 399 -34.19 -12.96 -29.74
C GLU A 399 -33.73 -12.39 -28.40
N ARG A 400 -34.59 -12.39 -27.38
CA ARG A 400 -34.25 -11.85 -26.05
C ARG A 400 -33.59 -12.90 -25.15
N ALA A 401 -32.63 -12.46 -24.33
CA ALA A 401 -31.93 -13.26 -23.34
C ALA A 401 -32.82 -13.58 -22.13
N ASP A 402 -32.69 -14.80 -21.62
CA ASP A 402 -33.13 -15.22 -20.30
C ASP A 402 -32.11 -14.84 -19.22
N ILE A 403 -30.82 -14.98 -19.54
CA ILE A 403 -29.70 -14.66 -18.66
C ILE A 403 -28.66 -13.86 -19.45
N LEU A 404 -28.27 -12.71 -18.92
CA LEU A 404 -27.15 -11.90 -19.41
C LEU A 404 -25.96 -12.08 -18.48
N VAL A 405 -24.80 -12.45 -19.02
CA VAL A 405 -23.56 -12.64 -18.26
C VAL A 405 -22.49 -11.69 -18.78
N SER A 406 -21.82 -10.98 -17.88
CA SER A 406 -20.74 -10.05 -18.23
C SER A 406 -19.67 -10.01 -17.14
N GLU A 407 -18.44 -9.67 -17.53
CA GLU A 407 -17.35 -9.33 -16.61
C GLU A 407 -16.66 -8.09 -17.20
N LEU A 408 -17.16 -6.93 -16.79
CA LEU A 408 -16.74 -5.61 -17.27
C LEU A 408 -16.31 -4.73 -16.08
N LEU A 409 -15.85 -5.38 -15.00
CA LEU A 409 -15.60 -4.72 -13.72
C LEU A 409 -14.13 -4.34 -13.63
N GLY A 410 -13.86 -3.09 -13.28
CA GLY A 410 -12.52 -2.67 -12.89
C GLY A 410 -12.30 -2.78 -11.38
N SER A 411 -11.11 -2.38 -10.93
CA SER A 411 -10.73 -2.36 -9.51
C SER A 411 -11.62 -1.49 -8.60
N PHE A 412 -12.41 -0.58 -9.18
CA PHE A 412 -13.40 0.25 -8.50
C PHE A 412 -14.83 -0.11 -8.91
N GLY A 413 -15.05 -1.31 -9.44
CA GLY A 413 -16.35 -1.80 -9.89
C GLY A 413 -16.74 -1.19 -11.23
N ASP A 414 -17.17 0.07 -11.22
CA ASP A 414 -17.77 0.74 -12.39
C ASP A 414 -16.77 1.47 -13.31
N ASN A 415 -15.47 1.47 -12.99
CA ASN A 415 -14.45 2.26 -13.68
C ASN A 415 -14.04 1.74 -15.08
N GLU A 416 -14.60 0.61 -15.50
CA GLU A 416 -14.50 0.08 -16.88
C GLU A 416 -15.83 0.20 -17.64
N LEU A 417 -16.73 1.07 -17.15
CA LEU A 417 -17.98 1.46 -17.82
C LEU A 417 -19.00 0.31 -17.95
N SER A 418 -18.97 -0.65 -17.01
CA SER A 418 -20.00 -1.69 -16.90
C SER A 418 -21.42 -1.12 -16.89
N PRO A 419 -21.76 -0.04 -16.15
CA PRO A 419 -23.13 0.50 -16.16
C PRO A 419 -23.60 0.88 -17.56
N GLU A 420 -22.81 1.70 -18.29
CA GLU A 420 -23.17 2.16 -19.63
C GLU A 420 -23.26 1.02 -20.66
N CYS A 421 -22.40 0.00 -20.53
CA CYS A 421 -22.43 -1.19 -21.37
C CYS A 421 -23.71 -2.01 -21.14
N LEU A 422 -24.04 -2.28 -19.87
CA LEU A 422 -25.18 -3.11 -19.50
C LEU A 422 -26.52 -2.40 -19.70
N ASP A 423 -26.60 -1.09 -19.49
CA ASP A 423 -27.77 -0.28 -19.86
C ASP A 423 -28.09 -0.41 -21.35
N GLY A 424 -27.06 -0.39 -22.19
CA GLY A 424 -27.20 -0.65 -23.63
C GLY A 424 -27.69 -2.06 -23.89
N ALA A 425 -27.06 -3.06 -23.27
CA ALA A 425 -27.39 -4.47 -23.47
C ALA A 425 -28.81 -4.86 -22.96
N GLN A 426 -29.33 -4.16 -21.95
CA GLN A 426 -30.60 -4.48 -21.31
C GLN A 426 -31.79 -4.53 -22.27
N ARG A 427 -31.76 -3.81 -23.40
CA ARG A 427 -32.85 -3.80 -24.41
C ARG A 427 -33.18 -5.19 -24.97
N PHE A 428 -32.23 -6.13 -24.94
CA PHE A 428 -32.42 -7.50 -25.39
C PHE A 428 -32.51 -8.51 -24.24
N LEU A 429 -32.65 -8.06 -22.99
CA LEU A 429 -33.01 -8.91 -21.86
C LEU A 429 -34.55 -9.04 -21.76
N LYS A 430 -35.05 -10.22 -21.38
CA LYS A 430 -36.48 -10.40 -21.07
C LYS A 430 -36.87 -9.60 -19.81
N GLU A 431 -38.16 -9.34 -19.64
CA GLU A 431 -38.67 -8.60 -18.46
C GLU A 431 -38.42 -9.34 -17.15
N ASP A 432 -38.40 -10.67 -17.18
CA ASP A 432 -38.04 -11.55 -16.08
C ASP A 432 -36.59 -12.05 -16.17
N GLY A 433 -35.78 -11.44 -17.04
CA GLY A 433 -34.41 -11.85 -17.32
C GLY A 433 -33.45 -11.54 -16.16
N ILE A 434 -32.40 -12.35 -16.03
CA ILE A 434 -31.40 -12.23 -14.97
C ILE A 434 -30.13 -11.60 -15.54
N SER A 435 -29.57 -10.60 -14.86
CA SER A 435 -28.20 -10.13 -15.13
C SER A 435 -27.22 -10.71 -14.11
N ILE A 436 -26.06 -11.13 -14.60
CA ILE A 436 -24.91 -11.57 -13.81
C ILE A 436 -23.70 -10.73 -14.27
N PRO A 437 -23.13 -9.84 -13.42
CA PRO A 437 -23.53 -9.58 -12.04
C PRO A 437 -24.90 -8.93 -11.92
N SER A 438 -25.56 -9.18 -10.78
CA SER A 438 -26.82 -8.52 -10.41
C SER A 438 -26.58 -7.14 -9.82
N SER A 439 -25.47 -6.94 -9.10
CA SER A 439 -25.09 -5.64 -8.57
C SER A 439 -23.63 -5.60 -8.19
N TYR A 440 -23.08 -4.40 -8.09
CA TYR A 440 -21.73 -4.18 -7.57
C TYR A 440 -21.63 -2.83 -6.87
N MET A 441 -20.71 -2.76 -5.92
CA MET A 441 -20.51 -1.63 -5.03
C MET A 441 -19.03 -1.30 -4.93
N SER A 442 -18.68 -0.03 -5.11
CA SER A 442 -17.33 0.48 -4.90
C SER A 442 -17.14 0.90 -3.44
N PHE A 443 -15.90 0.78 -2.94
CA PHE A 443 -15.53 1.15 -1.57
C PHE A 443 -14.26 1.97 -1.58
N ILE A 444 -14.12 2.91 -0.65
CA ILE A 444 -12.86 3.63 -0.43
C ILE A 444 -12.38 3.52 1.01
N GLN A 445 -11.07 3.66 1.19
CA GLN A 445 -10.39 3.68 2.48
C GLN A 445 -9.32 4.77 2.49
N PRO A 446 -9.28 5.67 3.50
CA PRO A 446 -8.20 6.63 3.63
C PRO A 446 -6.89 5.91 3.99
N VAL A 447 -5.82 6.21 3.25
CA VAL A 447 -4.49 5.63 3.46
C VAL A 447 -3.39 6.68 3.40
N THR A 448 -2.36 6.53 4.24
CA THR A 448 -1.06 7.20 4.06
C THR A 448 -0.15 6.29 3.24
N ALA A 449 0.41 6.81 2.15
CA ALA A 449 1.23 6.09 1.19
C ALA A 449 2.38 6.98 0.67
N CYS A 450 3.41 7.23 1.50
CA CYS A 450 4.49 8.16 1.16
C CYS A 450 5.26 7.72 -0.10
N LYS A 451 5.49 6.42 -0.28
CA LYS A 451 6.15 5.88 -1.47
C LYS A 451 5.37 6.23 -2.74
N LEU A 452 4.08 5.87 -2.79
CA LEU A 452 3.25 6.09 -3.97
C LEU A 452 3.16 7.57 -4.35
N TYR A 453 3.02 8.45 -3.36
CA TYR A 453 3.03 9.88 -3.60
C TYR A 453 4.35 10.40 -4.18
N ASN A 454 5.49 9.93 -3.66
CA ASN A 454 6.79 10.33 -4.19
C ASN A 454 6.98 9.83 -5.63
N ASP A 455 6.49 8.62 -5.94
CA ASP A 455 6.51 8.08 -7.30
C ASP A 455 5.67 8.98 -8.24
N ILE A 456 4.46 9.37 -7.85
CA ILE A 456 3.60 10.31 -8.62
C ILE A 456 4.25 11.70 -8.74
N LYS A 457 4.78 12.25 -7.63
CA LYS A 457 5.44 13.55 -7.58
C LYS A 457 6.64 13.62 -8.54
N SER A 458 7.31 12.50 -8.77
CA SER A 458 8.48 12.43 -9.66
C SER A 458 8.18 12.79 -11.12
N HIS A 459 6.91 12.67 -11.55
CA HIS A 459 6.44 13.08 -12.87
C HIS A 459 6.38 14.62 -13.05
N LYS A 460 6.36 15.39 -11.95
CA LYS A 460 6.40 16.86 -11.92
C LYS A 460 5.21 17.55 -12.63
N ASP A 461 4.05 16.92 -12.68
CA ASP A 461 2.82 17.53 -13.17
C ASP A 461 1.60 17.16 -12.31
N LEU A 462 0.52 17.94 -12.46
CA LEU A 462 -0.72 17.76 -11.71
C LEU A 462 -1.60 16.64 -12.26
N VAL A 463 -1.46 16.30 -13.55
CA VAL A 463 -2.31 15.29 -14.21
C VAL A 463 -2.12 13.93 -13.54
N HIS A 464 -0.88 13.61 -13.14
CA HIS A 464 -0.60 12.36 -12.43
C HIS A 464 -1.22 12.33 -11.02
N PHE A 465 -1.47 13.47 -10.37
CA PHE A 465 -2.22 13.56 -9.11
C PHE A 465 -3.74 13.56 -9.30
N GLU A 466 -4.21 13.68 -10.54
CA GLU A 466 -5.63 13.67 -10.93
C GLU A 466 -6.03 12.37 -11.63
N THR A 467 -5.11 11.40 -11.66
CA THR A 467 -5.30 10.10 -12.29
C THR A 467 -5.36 9.03 -11.21
N ALA A 468 -6.29 8.08 -11.36
CA ALA A 468 -6.37 6.91 -10.50
C ALA A 468 -5.44 5.80 -11.03
N TYR A 469 -4.84 5.02 -10.14
CA TYR A 469 -3.88 3.97 -10.50
C TYR A 469 -4.27 2.62 -9.93
N VAL A 470 -4.14 1.55 -10.71
CA VAL A 470 -4.19 0.18 -10.19
C VAL A 470 -2.84 -0.15 -9.54
N VAL A 471 -2.85 -0.60 -8.28
CA VAL A 471 -1.62 -0.85 -7.53
C VAL A 471 -1.81 -1.91 -6.45
N LYS A 472 -0.86 -2.85 -6.33
CA LYS A 472 -0.79 -3.76 -5.19
C LYS A 472 -0.26 -2.98 -3.97
N LEU A 473 -1.17 -2.39 -3.21
CA LEU A 473 -0.86 -1.61 -2.01
C LEU A 473 -0.07 -2.46 -1.01
N HIS A 474 1.13 -1.99 -0.64
CA HIS A 474 2.00 -2.69 0.31
C HIS A 474 2.53 -1.75 1.40
N ARG A 475 3.24 -0.68 1.05
CA ARG A 475 3.77 0.30 2.03
C ARG A 475 2.76 1.42 2.29
N VAL A 476 1.68 1.04 2.96
CA VAL A 476 0.58 1.94 3.30
C VAL A 476 0.15 1.80 4.76
N ALA A 477 -0.22 2.92 5.37
CA ALA A 477 -0.94 2.94 6.64
C ALA A 477 -2.43 3.13 6.35
N ARG A 478 -3.27 2.19 6.82
CA ARG A 478 -4.73 2.28 6.71
C ARG A 478 -5.28 3.04 7.92
N LEU A 479 -6.01 4.12 7.67
CA LEU A 479 -6.35 5.08 8.74
C LEU A 479 -7.76 4.87 9.31
N ALA A 480 -8.67 4.32 8.51
CA ALA A 480 -10.03 3.98 8.94
C ALA A 480 -10.52 2.73 8.19
N HIS A 481 -11.69 2.22 8.54
CA HIS A 481 -12.34 1.15 7.79
C HIS A 481 -12.81 1.64 6.40
N THR A 482 -13.02 0.69 5.50
CA THR A 482 -13.61 0.92 4.18
C THR A 482 -15.06 1.40 4.32
N GLN A 483 -15.50 2.27 3.40
CA GLN A 483 -16.90 2.69 3.30
C GLN A 483 -17.41 2.60 1.86
N PRO A 484 -18.70 2.25 1.67
CA PRO A 484 -19.31 2.11 0.36
C PRO A 484 -19.56 3.46 -0.32
N VAL A 485 -19.26 3.54 -1.62
CA VAL A 485 -19.31 4.77 -2.42
C VAL A 485 -20.47 4.76 -3.41
N PHE A 486 -20.36 3.98 -4.49
CA PHE A 486 -21.37 3.88 -5.54
C PHE A 486 -21.88 2.46 -5.68
N THR A 487 -23.17 2.33 -6.01
CA THR A 487 -23.82 1.04 -6.26
C THR A 487 -24.56 1.09 -7.58
N PHE A 488 -24.45 0.01 -8.34
CA PHE A 488 -25.18 -0.22 -9.58
C PHE A 488 -25.84 -1.59 -9.51
N THR A 489 -27.07 -1.66 -10.02
CA THR A 489 -27.90 -2.87 -10.03
C THR A 489 -28.35 -3.12 -11.46
N HIS A 490 -28.35 -4.38 -11.86
CA HIS A 490 -28.70 -4.83 -13.20
C HIS A 490 -29.71 -5.98 -13.11
N PRO A 491 -30.81 -5.95 -13.88
CA PRO A 491 -31.26 -4.86 -14.75
C PRO A 491 -31.80 -3.63 -13.99
N GLU A 492 -31.68 -2.45 -14.59
CA GLU A 492 -32.19 -1.18 -14.10
C GLU A 492 -33.40 -0.71 -14.94
N TYR A 493 -34.61 -0.87 -14.42
CA TYR A 493 -35.84 -0.54 -15.15
C TYR A 493 -36.31 0.91 -15.00
N SER A 494 -35.63 1.74 -14.20
CA SER A 494 -36.00 3.13 -14.01
C SER A 494 -35.76 3.96 -15.27
N ALA A 495 -36.82 4.49 -15.89
CA ALA A 495 -36.73 5.36 -17.07
C ALA A 495 -36.02 6.72 -16.83
N LYS A 496 -35.60 7.00 -15.59
CA LYS A 496 -34.87 8.22 -15.18
C LYS A 496 -33.51 7.92 -14.54
N SER A 497 -33.05 6.66 -14.58
CA SER A 497 -31.74 6.33 -14.02
C SER A 497 -30.66 7.04 -14.84
N SER A 498 -29.96 7.96 -14.19
CA SER A 498 -28.67 8.44 -14.66
C SER A 498 -27.61 7.55 -14.03
N ASN A 499 -26.47 7.34 -14.70
CA ASN A 499 -25.31 6.73 -14.07
C ASN A 499 -24.41 7.74 -13.34
N GLN A 500 -24.77 9.03 -13.34
CA GLN A 500 -24.09 10.02 -12.51
C GLN A 500 -24.36 9.75 -11.03
N ARG A 501 -23.34 9.92 -10.20
CA ARG A 501 -23.42 9.68 -8.76
C ARG A 501 -22.69 10.78 -8.01
N TYR A 502 -23.16 11.04 -6.79
CA TYR A 502 -22.48 11.86 -5.81
C TYR A 502 -22.62 11.17 -4.46
N LYS A 503 -21.52 11.10 -3.69
CA LYS A 503 -21.51 10.55 -2.35
C LYS A 503 -20.65 11.42 -1.45
N LYS A 504 -21.18 11.72 -0.28
CA LYS A 504 -20.47 12.32 0.85
C LYS A 504 -20.20 11.22 1.88
N LEU A 505 -18.97 11.14 2.38
CA LEU A 505 -18.46 10.12 3.28
C LEU A 505 -17.75 10.79 4.45
N HIS A 506 -17.84 10.20 5.64
CA HIS A 506 -17.18 10.70 6.85
C HIS A 506 -16.41 9.55 7.49
N PHE A 507 -15.11 9.69 7.66
CA PHE A 507 -14.25 8.69 8.30
C PHE A 507 -13.80 9.18 9.66
N ASP A 508 -14.13 8.41 10.69
CA ASP A 508 -13.60 8.61 12.02
C ASP A 508 -12.25 7.89 12.14
N ILE A 509 -11.21 8.66 12.43
CA ILE A 509 -9.88 8.13 12.69
C ILE A 509 -9.80 7.78 14.18
N PRO A 510 -9.41 6.56 14.57
CA PRO A 510 -9.29 6.20 15.97
C PRO A 510 -8.40 7.19 16.73
N SER A 511 -8.86 7.70 17.87
CA SER A 511 -8.14 8.74 18.65
C SER A 511 -6.77 8.26 19.15
N ASP A 512 -6.62 6.96 19.34
CA ASP A 512 -5.36 6.33 19.72
C ASP A 512 -4.33 6.29 18.57
N THR A 513 -4.74 6.56 17.33
CA THR A 513 -3.85 6.66 16.16
C THR A 513 -2.87 7.82 16.32
N GLY A 514 -3.30 8.95 16.86
CA GLY A 514 -2.50 10.18 16.97
C GLY A 514 -2.71 11.08 15.76
N SER A 515 -1.89 12.11 15.62
CA SER A 515 -1.94 12.95 14.42
C SER A 515 -1.68 12.08 13.20
N THR A 516 -2.51 12.22 12.18
CA THR A 516 -2.45 11.45 10.94
C THR A 516 -2.64 12.40 9.79
N LEU A 517 -1.95 12.23 8.68
CA LEU A 517 -2.15 13.13 7.54
C LEU A 517 -3.21 12.58 6.57
N ILE A 518 -4.27 13.35 6.28
CA ILE A 518 -5.29 13.08 5.24
C ILE A 518 -5.85 14.38 4.62
N HIS A 519 -5.63 14.62 3.31
CA HIS A 519 -5.21 15.84 2.53
C HIS A 519 -6.07 17.14 2.30
N GLU A 520 -5.39 18.33 2.15
CA GLU A 520 -5.69 19.83 2.01
C GLU A 520 -5.74 20.93 3.19
N THR A 521 -4.70 21.76 3.43
CA THR A 521 -4.63 23.18 2.97
C THR A 521 -3.21 23.76 3.15
N GLY A 522 -2.75 24.54 2.17
CA GLY A 522 -1.93 25.74 2.41
C GLY A 522 -0.40 25.69 2.30
N VAL A 523 0.28 24.55 2.15
CA VAL A 523 1.74 24.52 1.95
C VAL A 523 2.15 23.58 0.83
N LYS A 524 2.94 24.10 -0.12
CA LYS A 524 3.43 23.46 -1.35
C LYS A 524 4.37 22.25 -1.16
N HIS A 525 4.49 21.66 0.02
CA HIS A 525 5.55 20.70 0.31
C HIS A 525 5.03 19.45 1.03
N GLY A 526 4.81 18.40 0.21
CA GLY A 526 4.96 16.96 0.43
C GLY A 526 4.40 16.28 1.69
N THR A 527 3.59 15.25 1.51
CA THR A 527 3.51 13.95 2.22
C THR A 527 2.40 13.20 1.48
N GLY A 528 2.48 11.89 1.34
CA GLY A 528 1.56 11.13 0.51
C GLY A 528 0.40 10.49 1.23
N ALA A 529 -0.82 10.92 0.94
CA ALA A 529 -2.06 10.23 1.27
C ALA A 529 -2.99 10.25 0.06
N GLY A 530 -3.92 9.31 0.09
CA GLY A 530 -4.91 9.10 -0.95
C GLY A 530 -5.98 8.15 -0.45
N PHE A 531 -6.82 7.72 -1.37
CA PHE A 531 -7.83 6.72 -1.09
C PHE A 531 -7.49 5.44 -1.81
N ALA A 532 -7.41 4.34 -1.06
CA ALA A 532 -7.47 3.02 -1.64
C ALA A 532 -8.92 2.73 -2.02
N GLY A 533 -9.16 2.32 -3.26
CA GLY A 533 -10.46 1.94 -3.78
C GLY A 533 -10.54 0.44 -4.05
N TYR A 534 -11.72 -0.12 -3.79
CA TYR A 534 -12.04 -1.53 -3.90
C TYR A 534 -13.44 -1.69 -4.49
N PHE A 535 -13.85 -2.93 -4.73
CA PHE A 535 -15.23 -3.26 -5.05
C PHE A 535 -15.66 -4.61 -4.46
N ASP A 536 -16.96 -4.81 -4.32
CA ASP A 536 -17.61 -6.10 -4.10
C ASP A 536 -18.82 -6.22 -5.05
N ALA A 537 -18.96 -7.36 -5.71
CA ALA A 537 -19.97 -7.63 -6.72
C ALA A 537 -20.80 -8.85 -6.32
N THR A 538 -22.11 -8.67 -6.22
CA THR A 538 -23.06 -9.78 -6.16
C THR A 538 -23.29 -10.30 -7.57
N LEU A 539 -22.84 -11.53 -7.84
CA LEU A 539 -23.06 -12.18 -9.11
C LEU A 539 -24.51 -12.63 -9.24
N TYR A 540 -24.95 -13.45 -8.28
CA TYR A 540 -26.33 -13.94 -8.20
C TYR A 540 -26.63 -14.45 -6.79
N LYS A 541 -27.63 -13.86 -6.13
CA LYS A 541 -28.04 -14.19 -4.74
C LYS A 541 -26.85 -14.13 -3.77
N ASP A 542 -26.45 -15.26 -3.19
CA ASP A 542 -25.35 -15.39 -2.23
C ASP A 542 -23.96 -15.55 -2.88
N VAL A 543 -23.89 -15.66 -4.21
CA VAL A 543 -22.62 -15.75 -4.92
C VAL A 543 -22.10 -14.34 -5.18
N HIS A 544 -20.95 -14.01 -4.57
CA HIS A 544 -20.27 -12.72 -4.75
C HIS A 544 -18.81 -12.92 -5.15
N LEU A 545 -18.20 -11.88 -5.70
CA LEU A 545 -16.75 -11.75 -5.78
C LEU A 545 -16.33 -10.30 -5.53
N GLY A 546 -15.16 -10.10 -4.95
CA GLY A 546 -14.72 -8.75 -4.59
C GLY A 546 -13.31 -8.70 -4.03
N ILE A 547 -12.75 -7.50 -4.00
CA ILE A 547 -11.43 -7.18 -3.42
C ILE A 547 -11.53 -6.27 -2.20
N GLU A 548 -12.73 -5.98 -1.73
CA GLU A 548 -12.96 -5.27 -0.48
C GLU A 548 -12.35 -6.08 0.69
N PRO A 549 -11.43 -5.51 1.50
CA PRO A 549 -10.66 -6.26 2.49
C PRO A 549 -11.45 -7.11 3.48
N SER A 550 -12.70 -6.76 3.83
CA SER A 550 -13.53 -7.51 4.78
C SER A 550 -14.32 -8.65 4.12
N THR A 551 -14.64 -8.55 2.83
CA THR A 551 -15.36 -9.57 2.05
C THR A 551 -14.53 -10.13 0.90
N ALA A 552 -13.21 -9.93 0.90
CA ALA A 552 -12.34 -10.30 -0.21
C ALA A 552 -12.47 -11.78 -0.56
N THR A 553 -12.63 -12.07 -1.85
CA THR A 553 -12.70 -13.44 -2.33
C THR A 553 -11.32 -14.11 -2.19
N PRO A 554 -11.19 -15.19 -1.39
CA PRO A 554 -9.90 -15.80 -1.15
C PRO A 554 -9.26 -16.32 -2.44
N ASN A 555 -7.95 -16.11 -2.60
CA ASN A 555 -7.14 -16.59 -3.73
C ASN A 555 -7.54 -16.01 -5.11
N MET A 556 -8.31 -14.92 -5.14
CA MET A 556 -8.60 -14.17 -6.36
C MET A 556 -7.53 -13.10 -6.59
N PHE A 557 -7.06 -12.94 -7.83
CA PHE A 557 -5.95 -12.03 -8.17
C PHE A 557 -6.15 -11.24 -9.46
N SER A 558 -7.33 -11.33 -10.07
CA SER A 558 -7.68 -10.56 -11.26
C SER A 558 -7.61 -9.05 -11.05
N TRP A 559 -7.75 -8.55 -9.81
CA TRP A 559 -7.75 -7.13 -9.51
C TRP A 559 -6.81 -6.80 -8.36
N PHE A 560 -5.96 -5.80 -8.57
CA PHE A 560 -5.39 -5.04 -7.47
C PHE A 560 -6.30 -3.86 -7.10
N PRO A 561 -6.20 -3.31 -5.88
CA PRO A 561 -6.87 -2.07 -5.51
C PRO A 561 -6.54 -0.92 -6.46
N ILE A 562 -7.48 0.02 -6.57
CA ILE A 562 -7.21 1.31 -7.21
C ILE A 562 -6.71 2.31 -6.15
N PHE A 563 -5.93 3.30 -6.54
CA PHE A 563 -5.44 4.36 -5.67
C PHE A 563 -5.79 5.72 -6.28
N PHE A 564 -6.51 6.53 -5.52
CA PHE A 564 -6.85 7.91 -5.83
C PHE A 564 -5.90 8.84 -5.08
N PRO A 565 -4.86 9.39 -5.73
CA PRO A 565 -3.94 10.32 -5.10
C PRO A 565 -4.62 11.67 -4.82
N LEU A 566 -4.00 12.42 -3.92
CA LEU A 566 -4.43 13.77 -3.54
C LEU A 566 -3.29 14.74 -3.79
N ARG A 567 -3.60 15.91 -4.37
CA ARG A 567 -2.58 16.89 -4.80
C ARG A 567 -1.69 17.38 -3.65
N ALA A 568 -2.25 17.70 -2.48
CA ALA A 568 -1.52 18.32 -1.37
C ALA A 568 -1.89 17.74 0.01
N PRO A 569 -0.93 17.50 0.94
CA PRO A 569 -1.17 16.93 2.28
C PRO A 569 -2.02 17.78 3.24
N ILE A 570 -2.67 17.15 4.24
CA ILE A 570 -3.35 17.73 5.43
C ILE A 570 -2.85 16.97 6.62
N CYS A 571 -2.71 17.66 7.73
CA CYS A 571 -2.63 17.02 9.04
C CYS A 571 -4.01 16.97 9.70
N VAL A 572 -4.56 15.76 9.87
CA VAL A 572 -5.77 15.51 10.65
C VAL A 572 -5.36 15.28 12.10
N GLN A 573 -5.89 16.12 12.98
CA GLN A 573 -5.68 15.99 14.41
C GLN A 573 -6.49 14.80 14.94
N PRO A 574 -6.02 14.16 16.04
CA PRO A 574 -6.78 13.08 16.68
C PRO A 574 -8.21 13.52 16.98
N GLY A 575 -9.19 12.69 16.60
CA GLY A 575 -10.61 12.96 16.86
C GLY A 575 -11.28 13.93 15.89
N THR A 576 -10.57 14.49 14.91
CA THR A 576 -11.19 15.24 13.81
C THR A 576 -11.69 14.26 12.73
N PRO A 577 -12.98 14.26 12.37
CA PRO A 577 -13.48 13.40 11.30
C PRO A 577 -13.00 13.88 9.93
N LEU A 578 -12.75 12.94 9.03
CA LEU A 578 -12.39 13.22 7.65
C LEU A 578 -13.63 13.18 6.76
N GLU A 579 -13.96 14.29 6.11
CA GLU A 579 -15.07 14.38 5.18
C GLU A 579 -14.59 14.34 3.72
N VAL A 580 -15.16 13.42 2.95
CA VAL A 580 -14.77 13.12 1.58
C VAL A 580 -16.00 13.13 0.69
N HIS A 581 -15.86 13.70 -0.48
CA HIS A 581 -16.88 13.77 -1.49
C HIS A 581 -16.40 13.08 -2.76
N PHE A 582 -17.21 12.21 -3.34
CA PHE A 582 -16.91 11.52 -4.59
C PHE A 582 -18.04 11.77 -5.59
N TRP A 583 -17.67 12.14 -6.80
CA TRP A 583 -18.58 12.26 -7.94
C TRP A 583 -18.19 11.26 -9.03
N ARG A 584 -19.21 10.70 -9.67
CA ARG A 584 -19.12 10.05 -10.96
C ARG A 584 -19.86 10.92 -11.96
N CYS A 585 -19.12 11.49 -12.89
CA CYS A 585 -19.65 12.40 -13.89
C CYS A 585 -19.78 11.66 -15.23
N CYS A 586 -20.83 11.93 -15.99
CA CYS A 586 -21.07 11.31 -17.29
C CYS A 586 -21.21 12.40 -18.36
N GLY A 587 -20.37 12.36 -19.39
CA GLY A 587 -20.52 13.12 -20.63
C GLY A 587 -20.88 12.22 -21.80
N SER A 588 -21.16 12.80 -22.97
CA SER A 588 -21.54 12.04 -24.18
C SER A 588 -20.41 11.18 -24.75
N THR A 589 -19.16 11.47 -24.40
CA THR A 589 -17.95 10.78 -24.92
C THR A 589 -17.03 10.22 -23.84
N LYS A 590 -17.22 10.59 -22.56
CA LYS A 590 -16.34 10.25 -21.44
C LYS A 590 -17.11 10.13 -20.13
N VAL A 591 -16.62 9.31 -19.20
CA VAL A 591 -17.16 9.18 -17.85
C VAL A 591 -16.01 9.30 -16.83
N PRO A 592 -15.71 10.50 -16.30
CA PRO A 592 -14.69 10.67 -15.28
C PRO A 592 -15.24 10.51 -13.84
N TYR A 593 -14.38 10.08 -12.92
CA TYR A 593 -14.60 10.23 -11.47
C TYR A 593 -13.96 11.51 -10.99
N SER A 594 -14.50 12.17 -9.96
CA SER A 594 -13.86 13.28 -9.25
C SER A 594 -13.98 13.11 -7.73
N PRO A 595 -12.89 12.88 -6.96
CA PRO A 595 -12.88 12.99 -5.52
C PRO A 595 -12.51 14.40 -5.07
N HIS A 596 -13.25 14.94 -4.11
CA HIS A 596 -12.91 16.15 -3.36
C HIS A 596 -12.87 15.85 -1.87
N LEU A 597 -11.94 16.48 -1.17
CA LEU A 597 -11.96 16.55 0.28
C LEU A 597 -12.41 17.95 0.66
N VAL A 598 -13.31 18.02 1.64
CA VAL A 598 -13.63 19.28 2.32
C VAL A 598 -13.29 19.03 3.78
N PRO A 599 -12.21 19.60 4.31
CA PRO A 599 -11.97 19.51 5.75
C PRO A 599 -13.07 20.29 6.47
N VAL A 600 -13.84 19.61 7.32
CA VAL A 600 -14.76 20.28 8.25
C VAL A 600 -13.92 20.87 9.37
N PHE A 601 -13.41 22.08 9.16
CA PHE A 601 -13.03 22.94 10.26
C PHE A 601 -14.30 23.65 10.74
N GLU A 602 -14.54 23.68 12.05
CA GLU A 602 -15.64 24.44 12.67
C GLU A 602 -15.48 25.98 12.54
N TYR A 603 -14.74 26.44 11.52
CA TYR A 603 -14.57 27.84 11.17
C TYR A 603 -14.66 28.04 9.65
N ASP A 604 -15.71 28.74 9.23
CA ASP A 604 -16.01 29.20 7.87
C ASP A 604 -14.79 29.77 7.15
N LEU A 605 -14.32 29.08 6.09
CA LEU A 605 -13.55 29.69 5.00
C LEU A 605 -13.89 29.00 3.66
N ASP A 606 -14.55 29.75 2.77
CA ASP A 606 -14.81 29.46 1.34
C ASP A 606 -13.51 29.08 0.60
N PHE A 607 -13.44 28.03 -0.26
CA PHE A 607 -12.49 27.92 -1.41
C PHE A 607 -12.78 26.74 -2.39
N ASP A 608 -12.04 26.73 -3.51
CA ASP A 608 -12.36 26.37 -4.91
C ASP A 608 -12.47 24.88 -5.36
N PHE A 609 -13.20 24.68 -6.47
CA PHE A 609 -13.60 23.40 -7.10
C PHE A 609 -12.57 22.81 -8.09
N VAL A 610 -12.47 21.47 -8.22
CA VAL A 610 -11.55 20.78 -9.17
C VAL A 610 -12.20 19.61 -9.93
N VAL A 611 -12.71 19.85 -11.13
CA VAL A 611 -13.25 18.78 -12.00
C VAL A 611 -12.13 17.86 -12.48
N LEU A 612 -12.22 16.55 -12.22
CA LEU A 612 -11.30 15.56 -12.80
C LEU A 612 -11.70 15.21 -14.24
N CYS A 613 -10.71 15.12 -15.11
CA CYS A 613 -10.82 14.59 -16.47
C CYS A 613 -9.52 13.84 -16.82
N PRO A 614 -9.56 12.53 -17.10
CA PRO A 614 -8.47 11.91 -17.83
C PRO A 614 -8.44 12.47 -19.25
N LYS A 615 -7.25 12.91 -19.70
CA LYS A 615 -7.03 13.41 -21.07
C LYS A 615 -7.34 12.35 -22.11
#